data_AF-A0A0S8C037-F1
#
_entry.id   AF-A0A0S8C037-F1
#
_cell.length_a   1.000
_cell.length_b   1.000
_cell.length_c   1.000
_cell.angle_alpha   90.00
_cell.angle_beta   90.00
_cell.angle_gamma   90.00
#
_symmetry.space_group_name_H-M   'P 1'
#
loop_
_entity.id
_entity.type
_entity.pdbx_description
1 polymer ?
#
loop_
_entity_poly.entity_id
_entity_poly.type
_entity_poly.pdbx_seq_one_letter_code
_entity_poly.pdbx_strand_id
1 'polypeptide(L)'
;MWRLLPILILAAMGCAGRQTPEGAQEAVVGPIPVPQPVYPREELSRDLQELWSRVEEAVAVRPPEPPEGDSEEAIDAWAEGEFREWLLRRQEATDRALAATHALRTHPLFERGIGTALFGYMYEDMASSIRGAPVPEHIAKDEELLGIYTDALTEHITPFAELSARAYYACLALFLKLGDPQWGHWALYCDERGTEVVDTFELEPPEPADPSTSLTRLVTPP
;
A
#
# COMPACT_ATOMS: atom_id res chain seq x y z
N MET A 1 28.20 27.88 43.58
CA MET A 1 29.09 27.99 42.40
C MET A 1 29.37 26.60 41.86
N TRP A 2 28.56 26.13 40.91
CA TRP A 2 29.00 25.35 39.75
C TRP A 2 27.79 25.24 38.82
N ARG A 3 27.99 25.67 37.57
CA ARG A 3 27.01 25.69 36.48
C ARG A 3 27.01 24.34 35.78
N LEU A 4 25.85 23.75 35.52
CA LEU A 4 25.65 22.84 34.39
C LEU A 4 24.37 23.25 33.67
N LEU A 5 24.52 23.47 32.36
CA LEU A 5 23.52 23.88 31.39
C LEU A 5 22.42 22.81 31.20
N PRO A 6 21.22 23.23 30.73
CA PRO A 6 20.15 22.32 30.35
C PRO A 6 20.39 21.70 28.97
N ILE A 7 20.16 20.39 28.84
CA ILE A 7 20.02 19.72 27.53
C ILE A 7 18.56 19.85 27.11
N LEU A 8 18.33 20.68 26.10
CA LEU A 8 17.13 20.65 25.26
C LEU A 8 17.07 19.30 24.54
N ILE A 9 16.01 18.53 24.77
CA ILE A 9 15.58 17.47 23.84
C ILE A 9 14.37 18.04 23.09
N LEU A 10 14.64 18.50 21.88
CA LEU A 10 13.65 18.67 20.82
C LEU A 10 13.25 17.26 20.36
N ALA A 11 12.03 16.84 20.68
CA ALA A 11 11.36 15.74 19.99
C ALA A 11 10.26 16.37 19.12
N ALA A 12 10.60 16.65 17.86
CA ALA A 12 9.67 16.95 16.80
C ALA A 12 10.01 16.02 15.64
N MET A 13 9.09 15.11 15.32
CA MET A 13 8.78 14.53 14.00
C MET A 13 8.00 13.22 14.20
N GLY A 14 6.74 13.37 14.60
CA GLY A 14 5.70 12.44 14.16
C GLY A 14 5.01 13.12 12.98
N CYS A 15 4.93 12.44 11.84
CA CYS A 15 4.34 12.95 10.61
C CYS A 15 2.83 13.16 10.80
N ALA A 16 2.45 14.36 11.25
CA ALA A 16 1.09 14.85 11.09
C ALA A 16 0.93 15.36 9.65
N GLY A 17 -0.04 14.81 8.93
CA GLY A 17 -0.45 15.32 7.62
C GLY A 17 -0.67 16.83 7.70
N ARG A 18 0.06 17.58 6.87
CA ARG A 18 0.01 19.03 6.85
C ARG A 18 -1.22 19.43 6.03
N GLN A 19 -2.34 19.75 6.69
CA GLN A 19 -3.43 20.45 6.04
C GLN A 19 -2.93 21.85 5.64
N THR A 20 -2.91 22.13 4.34
CA THR A 20 -2.70 23.48 3.82
C THR A 20 -3.98 24.31 4.02
N PRO A 21 -3.90 25.64 4.21
CA PRO A 21 -5.07 26.48 4.49
C PRO A 21 -6.08 26.67 3.33
N GLU A 22 -5.95 25.94 2.21
CA GLU A 22 -6.73 26.17 0.99
C GLU A 22 -7.47 24.93 0.46
N GLY A 23 -7.60 23.86 1.24
CA GLY A 23 -8.46 22.72 0.86
C GLY A 23 -7.96 21.86 -0.32
N ALA A 24 -6.85 22.24 -0.98
CA ALA A 24 -6.21 21.40 -1.97
C ALA A 24 -5.34 20.35 -1.29
N GLN A 25 -5.74 19.08 -1.38
CA GLN A 25 -4.86 17.96 -1.05
C GLN A 25 -3.74 17.91 -2.09
N GLU A 26 -2.54 18.41 -1.75
CA GLU A 26 -1.31 18.00 -2.45
C GLU A 26 -1.01 16.55 -2.07
N ALA A 27 -1.69 15.62 -2.72
CA ALA A 27 -1.43 14.19 -2.58
C ALA A 27 -0.24 13.78 -3.44
N VAL A 28 0.96 14.35 -3.18
CA VAL A 28 2.20 13.73 -3.68
C VAL A 28 2.52 12.56 -2.75
N VAL A 29 1.73 11.50 -2.86
CA VAL A 29 2.04 10.22 -2.20
C VAL A 29 3.12 9.57 -3.02
N GLY A 30 4.38 9.87 -2.68
CA GLY A 30 5.52 9.12 -3.19
C GLY A 30 5.39 7.64 -2.82
N PRO A 31 5.96 6.71 -3.62
CA PRO A 31 5.85 5.29 -3.34
C PRO A 31 6.39 4.94 -1.95
N ILE A 32 5.67 4.08 -1.23
CA ILE A 32 6.06 3.60 0.09
C ILE A 32 7.44 2.93 -0.03
N PRO A 33 8.43 3.30 0.82
CA PRO A 33 9.77 2.74 0.70
C PRO A 33 9.77 1.25 1.07
N VAL A 34 10.07 0.40 0.09
CA VAL A 34 10.24 -1.04 0.30
C VAL A 34 11.66 -1.32 0.86
N PRO A 35 11.81 -2.12 1.93
CA PRO A 35 13.12 -2.44 2.48
C PRO A 35 14.02 -3.14 1.46
N GLN A 36 15.32 -2.96 1.59
CA GLN A 36 16.27 -3.75 0.80
C GLN A 36 16.38 -5.19 1.36
N PRO A 37 16.51 -6.20 0.50
CA PRO A 37 16.80 -7.56 0.92
C PRO A 37 18.21 -7.64 1.54
N VAL A 38 18.42 -8.66 2.36
CA VAL A 38 19.75 -8.91 2.97
C VAL A 38 20.78 -9.30 1.91
N TYR A 39 20.34 -10.09 0.92
CA TYR A 39 21.14 -10.45 -0.24
C TYR A 39 20.86 -9.47 -1.39
N PRO A 40 21.86 -9.13 -2.22
CA PRO A 40 21.64 -8.39 -3.46
C PRO A 40 20.56 -9.06 -4.33
N ARG A 41 19.79 -8.25 -5.08
CA ARG A 41 18.65 -8.74 -5.87
C ARG A 41 19.06 -9.81 -6.88
N GLU A 42 20.25 -9.68 -7.45
CA GLU A 42 20.86 -10.62 -8.39
C GLU A 42 21.18 -12.01 -7.78
N GLU A 43 21.28 -12.10 -6.45
CA GLU A 43 21.50 -13.35 -5.71
C GLU A 43 20.19 -14.03 -5.29
N LEU A 44 19.05 -13.33 -5.37
CA LEU A 44 17.73 -13.90 -5.12
C LEU A 44 17.29 -14.80 -6.27
N SER A 45 16.31 -15.67 -6.05
CA SER A 45 15.75 -16.48 -7.13
C SER A 45 15.22 -15.63 -8.29
N ARG A 46 15.29 -16.18 -9.51
CA ARG A 46 14.74 -15.53 -10.70
C ARG A 46 13.24 -15.22 -10.56
N ASP A 47 12.52 -16.11 -9.88
CA ASP A 47 11.08 -15.95 -9.64
C ASP A 47 10.80 -14.72 -8.76
N LEU A 48 11.60 -14.50 -7.71
CA LEU A 48 11.46 -13.32 -6.86
C LEU A 48 11.91 -12.05 -7.59
N GLN A 49 13.00 -12.11 -8.35
CA GLN A 49 13.44 -10.98 -9.18
C GLN A 49 12.36 -10.56 -10.18
N GLU A 50 11.71 -11.53 -10.82
CA GLU A 50 10.61 -11.32 -11.77
C GLU A 50 9.38 -10.72 -11.09
N LEU A 51 8.93 -11.27 -9.96
CA LEU A 51 7.85 -10.68 -9.18
C LEU A 51 8.15 -9.23 -8.81
N TRP A 52 9.36 -8.97 -8.32
CA TRP A 52 9.79 -7.64 -7.91
C TRP A 52 9.71 -6.65 -9.08
N SER A 53 10.20 -7.03 -10.27
CA SER A 53 10.13 -6.17 -11.46
C SER A 53 8.70 -5.88 -11.86
N ARG A 54 7.81 -6.88 -11.80
CA ARG A 54 6.40 -6.69 -12.14
C ARG A 54 5.66 -5.81 -11.15
N VAL A 55 6.00 -5.88 -9.87
CA VAL A 55 5.46 -4.97 -8.85
C VAL A 55 5.94 -3.54 -9.08
N GLU A 56 7.23 -3.34 -9.38
CA GLU A 56 7.78 -2.03 -9.75
C GLU A 56 7.10 -1.46 -11.00
N GLU A 57 6.93 -2.27 -12.04
CA GLU A 57 6.21 -1.90 -13.27
C GLU A 57 4.75 -1.52 -12.97
N ALA A 58 4.07 -2.29 -12.12
CA ALA A 58 2.68 -2.02 -11.78
C ALA A 58 2.55 -0.70 -11.01
N VAL A 59 3.38 -0.47 -9.99
CA VAL A 59 3.38 0.78 -9.20
C VAL A 59 3.83 2.00 -10.01
N ALA A 60 4.68 1.80 -11.01
CA ALA A 60 5.08 2.87 -11.92
C ALA A 60 3.92 3.36 -12.83
N VAL A 61 2.84 2.60 -12.96
CA VAL A 61 1.60 3.07 -13.60
C VAL A 61 0.88 4.03 -12.63
N ARG A 62 1.30 5.30 -12.60
CA ARG A 62 0.71 6.34 -11.73
C ARG A 62 -0.63 6.85 -12.27
N PRO A 63 -1.55 7.26 -11.38
CA PRO A 63 -2.80 7.89 -11.80
C PRO A 63 -2.50 9.17 -12.59
N PRO A 64 -3.40 9.55 -13.54
CA PRO A 64 -3.30 10.84 -14.20
C PRO A 64 -3.46 11.97 -13.18
N GLU A 65 -2.89 13.14 -13.51
CA GLU A 65 -3.13 14.34 -12.73
C GLU A 65 -4.63 14.67 -12.72
N PRO A 66 -5.19 15.17 -11.60
CA PRO A 66 -6.54 15.70 -11.55
C PRO A 66 -6.77 16.80 -12.60
N PRO A 67 -8.01 17.03 -13.05
CA PRO A 67 -8.31 18.09 -14.01
C PRO A 67 -8.02 19.47 -13.41
N GLU A 68 -7.77 20.46 -14.28
CA GLU A 68 -7.67 21.86 -13.88
C GLU A 68 -9.07 22.38 -13.49
N GLY A 69 -9.40 22.31 -12.20
CA GLY A 69 -10.66 22.77 -11.64
C GLY A 69 -11.46 21.66 -10.95
N ASP A 70 -12.45 22.06 -10.17
CA ASP A 70 -13.25 21.21 -9.28
C ASP A 70 -14.72 21.11 -9.70
N SER A 71 -15.04 21.51 -10.93
CA SER A 71 -16.38 21.37 -11.49
C SER A 71 -16.73 19.90 -11.71
N GLU A 72 -18.01 19.58 -11.54
CA GLU A 72 -18.56 18.24 -11.76
C GLU A 72 -18.25 17.74 -13.18
N GLU A 73 -18.49 18.57 -14.20
CA GLU A 73 -18.22 18.22 -15.60
C GLU A 73 -16.74 17.88 -15.86
N ALA A 74 -15.81 18.60 -15.24
CA ALA A 74 -14.37 18.35 -15.41
C ALA A 74 -13.93 17.05 -14.73
N ILE A 75 -14.43 16.80 -13.51
CA ILE A 75 -14.11 15.59 -12.75
C ILE A 75 -14.75 14.35 -13.37
N ASP A 76 -15.99 14.45 -13.86
CA ASP A 76 -16.67 13.35 -14.56
C ASP A 76 -15.95 12.99 -15.86
N ALA A 77 -15.57 13.98 -16.67
CA ALA A 77 -14.83 13.74 -17.90
C ALA A 77 -13.46 13.09 -17.63
N TRP A 78 -12.77 13.51 -16.56
CA TRP A 78 -11.52 12.90 -16.11
C TRP A 78 -11.72 11.46 -15.62
N ALA A 79 -12.75 11.22 -14.81
CA ALA A 79 -13.07 9.93 -14.22
C ALA A 79 -13.44 8.90 -15.30
N GLU A 80 -14.30 9.27 -16.25
CA GLU A 80 -14.73 8.42 -17.35
C GLU A 80 -13.65 8.24 -18.44
N GLY A 81 -12.70 9.17 -18.52
CA GLY A 81 -11.59 9.18 -19.45
C GLY A 81 -10.30 8.58 -18.88
N GLU A 82 -9.33 9.44 -18.64
CA GLU A 82 -7.95 9.07 -18.32
C GLU A 82 -7.83 8.24 -17.04
N PHE A 83 -8.65 8.52 -16.02
CA PHE A 83 -8.59 7.77 -14.76
C PHE A 83 -9.08 6.33 -14.93
N ARG A 84 -10.19 6.12 -15.66
CA ARG A 84 -10.66 4.77 -16.00
C ARG A 84 -9.63 4.01 -16.85
N GLU A 85 -9.00 4.66 -17.82
CA GLU A 85 -7.94 4.03 -18.61
C GLU A 85 -6.72 3.67 -17.76
N TRP A 86 -6.36 4.53 -16.80
CA TRP A 86 -5.33 4.21 -15.82
C TRP A 86 -5.71 3.01 -14.96
N LEU A 87 -6.93 2.96 -14.41
CA LEU A 87 -7.41 1.84 -13.60
C LEU A 87 -7.27 0.50 -14.34
N LEU A 88 -7.70 0.45 -15.61
CA LEU A 88 -7.60 -0.75 -16.43
C LEU A 88 -6.15 -1.18 -16.64
N ARG A 89 -5.25 -0.24 -16.98
CA ARG A 89 -3.82 -0.55 -17.14
C ARG A 89 -3.16 -0.97 -15.83
N ARG A 90 -3.52 -0.33 -14.72
CA ARG A 90 -3.02 -0.64 -13.38
C ARG A 90 -3.46 -2.04 -12.97
N GLN A 91 -4.72 -2.39 -13.21
CA GLN A 91 -5.26 -3.73 -12.97
C GLN A 91 -4.52 -4.80 -13.78
N GLU A 92 -4.35 -4.59 -15.09
CA GLU A 92 -3.61 -5.54 -15.93
C GLU A 92 -2.17 -5.75 -15.46
N ALA A 93 -1.49 -4.70 -14.98
CA ALA A 93 -0.15 -4.81 -14.42
C ALA A 93 -0.13 -5.56 -13.09
N THR A 94 -1.10 -5.29 -12.21
CA THR A 94 -1.31 -5.99 -10.95
C THR A 94 -1.58 -7.48 -11.17
N ASP A 95 -2.39 -7.85 -12.16
CA ASP A 95 -2.69 -9.25 -12.50
C ASP A 95 -1.44 -10.01 -12.95
N ARG A 96 -0.56 -9.36 -13.74
CA ARG A 96 0.73 -9.94 -14.14
C ARG A 96 1.65 -10.20 -12.94
N ALA A 97 1.69 -9.26 -11.98
CA ALA A 97 2.47 -9.43 -10.75
C ALA A 97 1.89 -10.55 -9.88
N LEU A 98 0.56 -10.59 -9.70
CA LEU A 98 -0.12 -11.65 -8.96
C LEU A 98 0.21 -13.05 -9.52
N ALA A 99 0.20 -13.21 -10.84
CA ALA A 99 0.55 -14.49 -11.47
C ALA A 99 1.98 -14.96 -11.13
N ALA A 100 2.94 -14.04 -10.97
CA ALA A 100 4.31 -14.38 -10.61
C ALA A 100 4.46 -14.90 -9.16
N THR A 101 3.53 -14.54 -8.26
CA THR A 101 3.56 -15.01 -6.86
C THR A 101 3.42 -16.54 -6.73
N HIS A 102 2.83 -17.20 -7.73
CA HIS A 102 2.64 -18.65 -7.73
C HIS A 102 3.96 -19.41 -7.68
N ALA A 103 4.97 -18.92 -8.38
CA ALA A 103 6.28 -19.57 -8.45
C ALA A 103 6.97 -19.60 -7.08
N LEU A 104 6.72 -18.60 -6.22
CA LEU A 104 7.34 -18.46 -4.91
C LEU A 104 6.90 -19.49 -3.86
N ARG A 105 5.83 -20.25 -4.09
CA ARG A 105 5.23 -21.14 -3.07
C ARG A 105 6.20 -22.18 -2.48
N THR A 106 7.17 -22.64 -3.27
CA THR A 106 8.14 -23.67 -2.89
C THR A 106 9.51 -23.10 -2.52
N HIS A 107 9.67 -21.78 -2.55
CA HIS A 107 10.94 -21.11 -2.24
C HIS A 107 11.18 -21.01 -0.72
N PRO A 108 12.40 -20.67 -0.29
CA PRO A 108 12.72 -20.40 1.11
C PRO A 108 11.78 -19.36 1.74
N LEU A 109 11.60 -19.44 3.06
CA LEU A 109 10.66 -18.57 3.78
C LEU A 109 10.94 -17.07 3.59
N PHE A 110 12.21 -16.67 3.51
CA PHE A 110 12.57 -15.27 3.30
C PHE A 110 12.08 -14.73 1.94
N GLU A 111 12.26 -15.50 0.85
CA GLU A 111 11.79 -15.08 -0.47
C GLU A 111 10.27 -15.05 -0.56
N ARG A 112 9.62 -16.04 0.06
CA ARG A 112 8.16 -16.03 0.23
C ARG A 112 7.71 -14.79 1.00
N GLY A 113 8.39 -14.46 2.10
CA GLY A 113 8.11 -13.28 2.92
C GLY A 113 8.21 -11.98 2.12
N ILE A 114 9.32 -11.78 1.41
CA ILE A 114 9.53 -10.63 0.52
C ILE A 114 8.44 -10.57 -0.54
N GLY A 115 8.18 -11.68 -1.25
CA GLY A 115 7.16 -11.72 -2.30
C GLY A 115 5.75 -11.39 -1.78
N THR A 116 5.44 -11.82 -0.55
CA THR A 116 4.19 -11.48 0.13
C THR A 116 4.13 -9.98 0.44
N ALA A 117 5.21 -9.40 0.97
CA ALA A 117 5.29 -7.99 1.29
C ALA A 117 5.15 -7.10 0.04
N LEU A 118 5.79 -7.49 -1.07
CA LEU A 118 5.68 -6.79 -2.36
C LEU A 118 4.24 -6.81 -2.89
N PHE A 119 3.55 -7.94 -2.70
CA PHE A 119 2.14 -8.04 -3.04
C PHE A 119 1.28 -7.10 -2.18
N GLY A 120 1.51 -7.07 -0.87
CA GLY A 120 0.82 -6.16 0.05
C GLY A 120 1.01 -4.70 -0.35
N TYR A 121 2.26 -4.31 -0.62
CA TYR A 121 2.63 -2.98 -1.10
C TYR A 121 1.93 -2.60 -2.40
N MET A 122 1.87 -3.50 -3.37
CA MET A 122 1.24 -3.22 -4.66
C MET A 122 -0.26 -2.88 -4.52
N TYR A 123 -0.99 -3.61 -3.68
CA TYR A 123 -2.41 -3.37 -3.43
C TYR A 123 -2.65 -2.16 -2.53
N GLU A 124 -1.76 -1.91 -1.57
CA GLU A 124 -1.77 -0.70 -0.76
C GLU A 124 -1.63 0.56 -1.61
N ASP A 125 -0.65 0.58 -2.52
CA ASP A 125 -0.43 1.71 -3.44
C ASP A 125 -1.63 1.91 -4.38
N MET A 126 -2.26 0.83 -4.83
CA MET A 126 -3.47 0.91 -5.66
C MET A 126 -4.65 1.50 -4.88
N ALA A 127 -4.94 1.00 -3.67
CA ALA A 127 -6.01 1.53 -2.82
C ALA A 127 -5.78 3.01 -2.48
N SER A 128 -4.54 3.37 -2.12
CA SER A 128 -4.14 4.74 -1.80
C SER A 128 -4.27 5.68 -3.01
N SER A 129 -3.89 5.21 -4.20
CA SER A 129 -4.01 5.99 -5.43
C SER A 129 -5.47 6.25 -5.81
N ILE A 130 -6.38 5.29 -5.60
CA ILE A 130 -7.80 5.46 -5.87
C ILE A 130 -8.44 6.40 -4.84
N ARG A 131 -8.08 6.26 -3.56
CA ARG A 131 -8.56 7.13 -2.48
C ARG A 131 -8.18 8.61 -2.69
N GLY A 132 -7.07 8.86 -3.39
CA GLY A 132 -6.60 10.20 -3.74
C GLY A 132 -7.30 10.84 -4.94
N ALA A 133 -8.34 10.23 -5.52
CA ALA A 133 -9.11 10.83 -6.59
C ALA A 133 -9.78 12.16 -6.15
N PRO A 134 -9.87 13.16 -7.04
CA PRO A 134 -10.48 14.45 -6.71
C PRO A 134 -11.98 14.31 -6.43
N VAL A 135 -12.47 15.13 -5.50
CA VAL A 135 -13.89 15.22 -5.14
C VAL A 135 -14.48 16.49 -5.75
N PRO A 136 -15.65 16.44 -6.43
CA PRO A 136 -16.32 17.63 -6.94
C PRO A 136 -16.61 18.69 -5.88
N GLU A 137 -16.44 19.97 -6.21
CA GLU A 137 -16.53 21.08 -5.25
C GLU A 137 -17.87 21.10 -4.50
N HIS A 138 -18.96 20.82 -5.22
CA HIS A 138 -20.30 20.80 -4.65
C HIS A 138 -20.50 19.65 -3.66
N ILE A 139 -19.85 18.50 -3.87
CA ILE A 139 -19.81 17.37 -2.93
C ILE A 139 -18.92 17.75 -1.74
N ALA A 140 -17.73 18.31 -1.99
CA ALA A 140 -16.78 18.66 -0.95
C ALA A 140 -17.32 19.71 0.05
N LYS A 141 -18.23 20.60 -0.39
CA LYS A 141 -18.86 21.63 0.45
C LYS A 141 -20.08 21.14 1.24
N ASP A 142 -20.62 19.98 0.91
CA ASP A 142 -21.80 19.41 1.56
C ASP A 142 -21.38 18.16 2.36
N GLU A 143 -21.42 18.26 3.69
CA GLU A 143 -20.95 17.20 4.58
C GLU A 143 -21.70 15.87 4.40
N GLU A 144 -22.99 15.92 4.08
CA GLU A 144 -23.80 14.71 3.84
C GLU A 144 -23.39 14.05 2.52
N LEU A 145 -23.27 14.83 1.44
CA LEU A 145 -22.83 14.31 0.14
C LEU A 145 -21.39 13.81 0.19
N LEU A 146 -20.50 14.53 0.88
CA LEU A 146 -19.11 14.10 1.08
C LEU A 146 -19.05 12.76 1.83
N GLY A 147 -19.86 12.60 2.88
CA GLY A 147 -20.01 11.33 3.59
C GLY A 147 -20.41 10.20 2.65
N ILE A 148 -21.50 10.37 1.90
CA ILE A 148 -21.99 9.36 0.94
C ILE A 148 -20.92 9.02 -0.12
N TYR A 149 -20.25 10.03 -0.67
CA TYR A 149 -19.21 9.84 -1.67
C TYR A 149 -18.02 9.06 -1.12
N THR A 150 -17.53 9.46 0.07
CA THR A 150 -16.36 8.82 0.70
C THR A 150 -16.68 7.41 1.17
N ASP A 151 -17.90 7.15 1.66
CA ASP A 151 -18.37 5.81 2.00
C ASP A 151 -18.40 4.89 0.77
N ALA A 152 -18.99 5.37 -0.34
CA ALA A 152 -19.05 4.61 -1.59
C ALA A 152 -17.65 4.32 -2.15
N LEU A 153 -16.75 5.31 -2.12
CA LEU A 153 -15.37 5.11 -2.55
C LEU A 153 -14.65 4.11 -1.64
N THR A 154 -14.85 4.22 -0.33
CA THR A 154 -14.27 3.31 0.67
C THR A 154 -14.75 1.89 0.44
N GLU A 155 -16.05 1.65 0.26
CA GLU A 155 -16.62 0.33 -0.04
C GLU A 155 -15.93 -0.33 -1.26
N HIS A 156 -15.68 0.44 -2.32
CA HIS A 156 -15.04 -0.07 -3.53
C HIS A 156 -13.54 -0.35 -3.39
N ILE A 157 -12.82 0.36 -2.52
CA ILE A 157 -11.37 0.16 -2.33
C ILE A 157 -11.04 -0.79 -1.18
N THR A 158 -11.96 -1.03 -0.25
CA THR A 158 -11.80 -1.95 0.88
C THR A 158 -11.28 -3.33 0.46
N PRO A 159 -11.77 -3.98 -0.62
CA PRO A 159 -11.22 -5.27 -1.04
C PRO A 159 -9.72 -5.25 -1.32
N PHE A 160 -9.19 -4.14 -1.85
CA PHE A 160 -7.74 -4.00 -2.10
C PHE A 160 -6.96 -3.79 -0.79
N ALA A 161 -7.52 -2.99 0.13
CA ALA A 161 -6.94 -2.80 1.45
C ALA A 161 -6.91 -4.10 2.27
N GLU A 162 -7.98 -4.91 2.23
CA GLU A 162 -8.01 -6.22 2.87
C GLU A 162 -6.94 -7.17 2.30
N LEU A 163 -6.80 -7.22 0.97
CA LEU A 163 -5.75 -8.03 0.33
C LEU A 163 -4.36 -7.60 0.76
N SER A 164 -4.15 -6.28 0.86
CA SER A 164 -2.90 -5.71 1.35
C SER A 164 -2.61 -6.10 2.81
N ALA A 165 -3.57 -5.87 3.72
CA ALA A 165 -3.45 -6.22 5.12
C ALA A 165 -3.17 -7.71 5.33
N ARG A 166 -3.93 -8.59 4.66
CA ARG A 166 -3.71 -10.05 4.72
C ARG A 166 -2.31 -10.44 4.27
N ALA A 167 -1.81 -9.81 3.22
CA ALA A 167 -0.46 -10.06 2.73
C ALA A 167 0.60 -9.60 3.75
N TYR A 168 0.46 -8.42 4.34
CA TYR A 168 1.38 -7.95 5.37
C TYR A 168 1.41 -8.86 6.60
N TYR A 169 0.26 -9.29 7.10
CA TYR A 169 0.18 -10.22 8.23
C TYR A 169 0.76 -11.61 7.88
N ALA A 170 0.56 -12.09 6.65
CA ALA A 170 1.19 -13.30 6.17
C ALA A 170 2.71 -13.18 6.02
N CYS A 171 3.21 -12.03 5.56
CA CYS A 171 4.63 -11.70 5.51
C CYS A 171 5.24 -11.78 6.92
N LEU A 172 4.61 -11.11 7.89
CA LEU A 172 5.04 -11.13 9.30
C LEU A 172 5.12 -12.57 9.82
N ALA A 173 4.09 -13.38 9.60
CA ALA A 173 4.07 -14.79 10.02
C ALA A 173 5.23 -15.61 9.39
N LEU A 174 5.56 -15.36 8.13
CA LEU A 174 6.67 -16.03 7.44
C LEU A 174 8.03 -15.68 8.06
N PHE A 175 8.27 -14.40 8.37
CA PHE A 175 9.54 -13.98 8.98
C PHE A 175 9.65 -14.39 10.46
N LEU A 176 8.54 -14.37 11.21
CA LEU A 176 8.51 -14.92 12.57
C LEU A 176 8.84 -16.42 12.59
N LYS A 177 8.32 -17.18 11.62
CA LYS A 177 8.65 -18.60 11.46
C LYS A 177 10.10 -18.83 11.04
N LEU A 178 10.63 -17.98 10.16
CA LEU A 178 12.04 -18.06 9.74
C LEU A 178 12.97 -17.91 10.96
N GLY A 179 12.62 -17.02 11.90
CA GLY A 179 13.32 -16.89 13.18
C GLY A 179 14.77 -16.40 13.05
N ASP A 180 15.08 -15.73 11.94
CA ASP A 180 16.44 -15.29 11.61
C ASP A 180 16.58 -13.77 11.78
N PRO A 181 17.39 -13.30 12.74
CA PRO A 181 17.53 -11.88 13.06
C PRO A 181 17.97 -10.99 11.89
N GLN A 182 18.67 -11.52 10.89
CA GLN A 182 19.12 -10.72 9.74
C GLN A 182 17.93 -10.21 8.90
N TRP A 183 16.77 -10.85 9.01
CA TRP A 183 15.53 -10.49 8.34
C TRP A 183 14.54 -9.74 9.24
N GLY A 184 14.94 -9.36 10.46
CA GLY A 184 14.06 -8.73 11.43
C GLY A 184 13.44 -7.40 10.96
N HIS A 185 14.12 -6.65 10.09
CA HIS A 185 13.60 -5.41 9.52
C HIS A 185 12.44 -5.64 8.54
N TRP A 186 12.38 -6.80 7.88
CA TRP A 186 11.24 -7.15 7.04
C TRP A 186 10.02 -7.56 7.88
N ALA A 187 10.22 -8.25 9.00
CA ALA A 187 9.14 -8.52 9.94
C ALA A 187 8.53 -7.23 10.49
N LEU A 188 9.40 -6.29 10.92
CA LEU A 188 8.97 -4.97 11.39
C LEU A 188 8.21 -4.19 10.31
N TYR A 189 8.75 -4.13 9.09
CA TYR A 189 8.08 -3.47 7.96
C TYR A 189 6.68 -4.05 7.73
N CYS A 190 6.53 -5.38 7.74
CA CYS A 190 5.24 -6.01 7.51
C CYS A 190 4.25 -5.79 8.66
N ASP A 191 4.72 -5.73 9.90
CA ASP A 191 3.89 -5.38 11.06
C ASP A 191 3.40 -3.93 11.00
N GLU A 192 4.31 -2.99 10.74
CA GLU A 192 4.01 -1.56 10.64
C GLU A 192 3.05 -1.26 9.49
N ARG A 193 3.33 -1.74 8.28
CA ARG A 193 2.43 -1.52 7.12
C ARG A 193 1.09 -2.21 7.30
N GLY A 194 1.09 -3.45 7.80
CA GLY A 194 -0.14 -4.19 8.05
C GLY A 194 -1.06 -3.46 9.03
N THR A 195 -0.49 -2.92 10.11
CA THR A 195 -1.22 -2.11 11.10
C THR A 195 -1.72 -0.81 10.48
N GLU A 196 -0.87 -0.11 9.72
CA GLU A 196 -1.26 1.15 9.07
C GLU A 196 -2.43 0.98 8.09
N VAL A 197 -2.43 -0.09 7.29
CA VAL A 197 -3.55 -0.39 6.38
C VAL A 197 -4.81 -0.69 7.18
N VAL A 198 -4.73 -1.50 8.22
CA VAL A 198 -5.87 -1.82 9.08
C VAL A 198 -6.47 -0.56 9.71
N ASP A 199 -5.62 0.32 10.26
CA ASP A 199 -6.05 1.57 10.89
C ASP A 199 -6.63 2.56 9.87
N THR A 200 -6.00 2.71 8.70
CA THR A 200 -6.38 3.68 7.67
C THR A 200 -7.72 3.36 7.00
N PHE A 201 -8.04 2.08 6.90
CA PHE A 201 -9.25 1.57 6.25
C PHE A 201 -10.26 0.99 7.26
N GLU A 202 -10.02 1.16 8.56
CA GLU A 202 -10.88 0.69 9.66
C GLU A 202 -11.26 -0.80 9.54
N LEU A 203 -10.28 -1.62 9.16
CA LEU A 203 -10.49 -3.05 8.91
C LEU A 203 -10.44 -3.86 10.23
N GLU A 204 -11.00 -5.07 10.20
CA GLU A 204 -10.68 -6.05 11.23
C GLU A 204 -9.26 -6.61 10.97
N PRO A 205 -8.38 -6.67 11.98
CA PRO A 205 -7.06 -7.27 11.83
C PRO A 205 -7.17 -8.71 11.30
N PRO A 206 -6.45 -9.08 10.22
CA PRO A 206 -6.49 -10.45 9.71
C PRO A 206 -6.05 -11.45 10.79
N GLU A 207 -6.73 -12.61 10.85
CA GLU A 207 -6.25 -13.69 11.70
C GLU A 207 -4.81 -14.08 11.31
N PRO A 208 -3.94 -14.39 12.29
CA PRO A 208 -2.57 -14.78 12.01
C PRO A 208 -2.57 -16.04 11.15
N ALA A 209 -2.13 -15.88 9.91
CA ALA A 209 -2.22 -16.97 8.96
C ALA A 209 -1.26 -18.11 9.31
N ASP A 210 -1.71 -19.36 9.14
CA ASP A 210 -0.80 -20.51 9.23
C ASP A 210 0.31 -20.33 8.19
N PRO A 211 1.59 -20.31 8.57
CA PRO A 211 2.72 -20.14 7.66
C PRO A 211 2.89 -21.30 6.66
N SER A 212 2.12 -22.39 6.80
CA SER A 212 1.97 -23.44 5.78
C SER A 212 1.02 -23.05 4.64
N THR A 213 0.19 -22.01 4.83
CA THR A 213 -0.75 -21.51 3.83
C THR A 213 0.01 -20.95 2.63
N SER A 214 -0.45 -21.29 1.43
CA SER A 214 0.14 -20.77 0.20
C SER A 214 -0.20 -19.29 0.04
N LEU A 215 0.72 -18.53 -0.53
CA LEU A 215 0.54 -17.10 -0.83
C LEU A 215 -0.81 -16.81 -1.49
N THR A 216 -1.12 -17.53 -2.55
CA THR A 216 -2.41 -17.41 -3.23
C THR A 216 -3.60 -17.67 -2.31
N ARG A 217 -3.54 -18.63 -1.38
CA ARG A 217 -4.64 -18.84 -0.42
C ARG A 217 -4.74 -17.74 0.63
N LEU A 218 -3.64 -17.07 0.94
CA LEU A 218 -3.60 -15.91 1.83
C LEU A 218 -4.23 -14.67 1.19
N VAL A 219 -4.11 -14.56 -0.14
CA VAL A 219 -4.51 -13.39 -0.92
C VAL A 219 -5.67 -13.63 -1.88
N THR A 220 -6.37 -14.75 -1.78
CA THR A 220 -7.64 -14.97 -2.48
C THR A 220 -8.75 -14.98 -1.43
N PRO A 221 -9.83 -14.21 -1.59
CA PRO A 221 -11.01 -14.34 -0.75
C PRO A 221 -11.52 -15.80 -0.76
N PRO A 222 -12.14 -16.28 0.33
CA PRO A 222 -12.77 -17.61 0.36
C PRO A 222 -13.87 -17.78 -0.69
#